data_AF-F3FGX7-F1
#
_entry.id   AF-F3FGX7-F1
#
_cell.length_a   1.000
_cell.length_b   1.000
_cell.length_c   1.000
_cell.angle_alpha   90.00
_cell.angle_beta   90.00
_cell.angle_gamma   90.00
#
_symmetry.space_group_name_H-M   'P 1'
#
loop_
_entity.id
_entity.type
_entity.pdbx_description
1 polymer ?
#
loop_
_entity_poly.entity_id
_entity_poly.type
_entity_poly.pdbx_seq_one_letter_code
_entity_poly.pdbx_strand_id
1 'polypeptide(L)'
;MTTPARLPAPMGLLIDRTRPLTFSFDGKTYQGLQGDSIASALLANGRFLLSRSFKYHRPRGPLTMAGQDANSLIQLPHEPNVMADTVALQEGLQATGQNFSGSLDNDRDAYLGKFSKFMPVGFYYRSFYKPKGMWKVWEPIIRKKAGLGVLDLTFQPEYYDKAYLFTDLAVIGAGPAGLQAALSAANAGAKVLLIEQQPILGGSLAYARFDVEGLRAEQLRRELVAAVEAHDNIEVLKQATCNAWFTDNYLPVIQGKRLYKVRATHCLVCSGSFDQPVIFRNNDLPGVMLTSAVQRLIKLYAVKPGKRAVVLTGNDDGYLAALDLHDQGVDVVAVADMRSSPSDRTLRLALEKRGIVCHVNTTVYEALHEKGMRHVSGAELRKITGQGQVANSGSHVDCDLLCMSGGYMPVYQLLCQAGGKLAYDDQQAEFAISSLPQNLSIAGSVNGYHALDNVLADAAMPPPAWS
;
A
#
# COMPACT_ATOMS: atom_id res chain seq x y z
N MET A 1 26.64 -16.41 5.67
CA MET A 1 25.69 -15.39 5.17
C MET A 1 25.18 -14.63 6.37
N THR A 2 25.19 -13.30 6.34
CA THR A 2 24.79 -12.46 7.48
C THR A 2 23.32 -12.09 7.37
N THR A 3 22.57 -12.20 8.46
CA THR A 3 21.22 -11.65 8.57
C THR A 3 21.22 -10.20 8.08
N PRO A 4 20.27 -9.78 7.22
CA PRO A 4 20.24 -8.41 6.73
C PRO A 4 20.19 -7.42 7.90
N ALA A 5 20.95 -6.32 7.78
CA ALA A 5 20.95 -5.27 8.80
C ALA A 5 19.55 -4.63 8.89
N ARG A 6 18.87 -4.86 10.01
CA ARG A 6 17.59 -4.22 10.34
C ARG A 6 17.85 -2.94 11.13
N LEU A 7 16.93 -1.98 11.02
CA LEU A 7 16.86 -0.83 11.93
C LEU A 7 16.77 -1.33 13.39
N PRO A 8 17.32 -0.58 14.36
CA PRO A 8 17.28 -0.98 15.76
C PRO A 8 15.86 -0.94 16.34
N ALA A 9 15.66 -1.56 17.51
CA ALA A 9 14.44 -1.38 18.28
C ALA A 9 14.22 0.12 18.60
N PRO A 10 12.96 0.60 18.70
CA PRO A 10 11.72 -0.17 18.72
C PRO A 10 11.12 -0.49 17.35
N MET A 11 11.84 -0.26 16.24
CA MET A 11 11.33 -0.56 14.90
C MET A 11 11.11 -2.07 14.70
N GLY A 12 10.16 -2.42 13.85
CA GLY A 12 9.88 -3.82 13.50
C GLY A 12 8.74 -4.43 14.31
N LEU A 13 7.58 -3.77 14.37
CA LEU A 13 6.42 -4.20 15.16
C LEU A 13 5.93 -5.63 14.81
N LEU A 14 6.09 -6.07 13.56
CA LEU A 14 5.63 -7.39 13.11
C LEU A 14 6.69 -8.48 13.19
N ILE A 15 7.96 -8.14 13.35
CA ILE A 15 9.07 -9.10 13.22
C ILE A 15 9.53 -9.64 14.57
N ASP A 16 9.87 -10.92 14.60
CA ASP A 16 10.58 -11.56 15.70
C ASP A 16 12.06 -11.73 15.35
N ARG A 17 12.91 -10.89 15.98
CA ARG A 17 14.37 -10.88 15.76
C ARG A 17 15.07 -12.14 16.26
N THR A 18 14.42 -12.94 17.10
CA THR A 18 14.98 -14.17 17.65
C THR A 18 14.75 -15.39 16.76
N ARG A 19 13.89 -15.24 15.73
CA ARG A 19 13.48 -16.33 14.84
C ARG A 19 13.82 -16.00 13.38
N PRO A 20 15.09 -16.18 12.97
CA PRO A 20 15.48 -16.04 11.57
C PRO A 20 14.84 -17.13 10.71
N LEU A 21 14.48 -16.78 9.47
CA LEU A 21 13.93 -17.69 8.47
C LEU A 21 14.81 -17.71 7.22
N THR A 22 15.03 -18.90 6.66
CA THR A 22 15.73 -19.08 5.38
C THR A 22 14.71 -19.28 4.26
N PHE A 23 14.90 -18.61 3.13
CA PHE A 23 14.04 -18.78 1.95
C PHE A 23 14.84 -18.59 0.67
N SER A 24 14.25 -18.84 -0.49
CA SER A 24 14.87 -18.60 -1.79
C SER A 24 13.98 -17.79 -2.72
N PHE A 25 14.63 -16.92 -3.50
CA PHE A 25 13.99 -16.14 -4.56
C PHE A 25 14.86 -16.16 -5.81
N ASP A 26 14.28 -16.54 -6.96
CA ASP A 26 15.00 -16.72 -8.23
C ASP A 26 16.24 -17.64 -8.09
N GLY A 27 16.10 -18.72 -7.32
CA GLY A 27 17.18 -19.69 -7.08
C GLY A 27 18.32 -19.21 -6.17
N LYS A 28 18.23 -17.99 -5.63
CA LYS A 28 19.19 -17.46 -4.64
C LYS A 28 18.60 -17.55 -3.24
N THR A 29 19.40 -17.98 -2.27
CA THR A 29 19.01 -18.03 -0.85
C THR A 29 19.12 -16.66 -0.19
N TYR A 30 18.14 -16.35 0.65
CA TYR A 30 18.04 -15.13 1.45
C TYR A 30 17.69 -15.47 2.91
N GLN A 31 17.88 -14.50 3.80
CA GLN A 31 17.51 -14.56 5.21
C GLN A 31 16.45 -13.51 5.52
N GLY A 32 15.40 -13.89 6.21
CA GLY A 32 14.37 -13.01 6.76
C GLY A 32 14.14 -13.29 8.25
N LEU A 33 13.08 -12.74 8.80
CA LEU A 33 12.64 -12.95 10.17
C LEU A 33 11.18 -13.41 10.18
N GLN A 34 10.79 -14.19 11.18
CA GLN A 34 9.38 -14.49 11.41
C GLN A 34 8.58 -13.19 11.50
N GLY A 35 7.50 -13.09 10.73
CA GLY A 35 6.64 -11.91 10.66
C GLY A 35 6.96 -10.94 9.51
N ASP A 36 8.07 -11.12 8.79
CA ASP A 36 8.27 -10.48 7.49
C ASP A 36 7.18 -10.91 6.49
N SER A 37 6.84 -10.03 5.56
CA SER A 37 6.35 -10.45 4.24
C SER A 37 7.51 -10.81 3.32
N ILE A 38 7.25 -11.58 2.25
CA ILE A 38 8.30 -11.95 1.27
C ILE A 38 9.00 -10.69 0.71
N ALA A 39 8.23 -9.65 0.37
CA ALA A 39 8.80 -8.39 -0.14
C ALA A 39 9.65 -7.67 0.91
N SER A 40 9.20 -7.59 2.16
CA SER A 40 9.97 -6.94 3.22
C SER A 40 11.31 -7.64 3.49
N ALA A 41 11.33 -8.97 3.48
CA ALA A 41 12.55 -9.75 3.62
C ALA A 41 13.50 -9.56 2.42
N LEU A 42 12.97 -9.54 1.19
CA LEU A 42 13.77 -9.26 -0.01
C LEU A 42 14.37 -7.85 0.01
N LEU A 43 13.58 -6.84 0.38
CA LEU A 43 14.04 -5.46 0.52
C LEU A 43 15.10 -5.30 1.62
N ALA A 44 14.96 -6.01 2.74
CA ALA A 44 15.98 -6.05 3.79
C ALA A 44 17.34 -6.58 3.26
N ASN A 45 17.32 -7.46 2.26
CA ASN A 45 18.50 -7.97 1.58
C ASN A 45 18.91 -7.13 0.34
N GLY A 46 18.32 -5.95 0.14
CA GLY A 46 18.60 -5.07 -0.99
C GLY A 46 18.06 -5.55 -2.34
N ARG A 47 17.10 -6.50 -2.35
CA ARG A 47 16.44 -6.99 -3.58
C ARG A 47 15.15 -6.20 -3.83
N PHE A 48 15.27 -5.13 -4.62
CA PHE A 48 14.13 -4.28 -5.01
C PHE A 48 13.38 -4.79 -6.25
N LEU A 49 14.09 -5.39 -7.20
CA LEU A 49 13.48 -5.95 -8.40
C LEU A 49 12.81 -7.29 -8.09
N LEU A 50 11.48 -7.31 -8.13
CA LEU A 50 10.65 -8.49 -7.84
C LEU A 50 9.94 -9.04 -9.07
N SER A 51 9.58 -8.17 -10.01
CA SER A 51 8.84 -8.56 -11.20
C SER A 51 9.14 -7.67 -12.40
N ARG A 52 8.53 -7.96 -13.54
CA ARG A 52 8.65 -7.19 -14.78
C ARG A 52 7.28 -6.78 -15.29
N SER A 53 7.16 -5.55 -15.79
CA SER A 53 5.88 -5.03 -16.27
C SER A 53 5.35 -5.83 -17.46
N PHE A 54 4.04 -6.08 -17.46
CA PHE A 54 3.35 -6.97 -18.40
C PHE A 54 3.79 -6.82 -19.86
N LYS A 55 3.70 -5.60 -20.41
CA LYS A 55 3.92 -5.34 -21.84
C LYS A 55 5.36 -4.95 -22.19
N TYR A 56 5.99 -4.16 -21.33
CA TYR A 56 7.26 -3.50 -21.64
C TYR A 56 8.45 -4.13 -20.94
N HIS A 57 8.22 -5.14 -20.08
CA HIS A 57 9.27 -5.82 -19.33
C HIS A 57 10.15 -4.84 -18.53
N ARG A 58 9.55 -3.73 -18.07
CA ARG A 58 10.24 -2.76 -17.21
C ARG A 58 10.43 -3.37 -15.83
N PRO A 59 11.60 -3.20 -15.19
CA PRO A 59 11.80 -3.61 -13.80
C PRO A 59 10.72 -3.05 -12.88
N ARG A 60 10.22 -3.87 -11.95
CA ARG A 60 9.21 -3.49 -10.96
C ARG A 60 9.59 -3.96 -9.56
N GLY A 61 9.30 -3.11 -8.58
CA GLY A 61 9.48 -3.37 -7.16
C GLY A 61 8.29 -2.84 -6.35
N PRO A 62 8.20 -3.15 -5.05
CA PRO A 62 7.06 -2.77 -4.22
C PRO A 62 6.82 -1.26 -4.22
N LEU A 63 5.57 -0.84 -4.45
CA LEU A 63 5.16 0.57 -4.41
C LEU A 63 4.46 0.91 -3.10
N THR A 64 3.60 0.00 -2.61
CA THR A 64 2.66 0.28 -1.51
C THR A 64 3.00 -0.43 -0.20
N MET A 65 3.64 -1.60 -0.25
CA MET A 65 3.82 -2.49 0.91
C MET A 65 2.50 -2.77 1.63
N ALA A 66 1.43 -2.91 0.84
CA ALA A 66 0.05 -3.08 1.33
C ALA A 66 -0.83 -3.88 0.36
N GLY A 67 -0.28 -4.48 -0.71
CA GLY A 67 -1.03 -5.22 -1.72
C GLY A 67 -1.95 -4.34 -2.56
N GLN A 68 -1.62 -3.06 -2.72
CA GLN A 68 -2.44 -2.07 -3.44
C GLN A 68 -1.87 -1.74 -4.82
N ASP A 69 -0.86 -2.50 -5.26
CA ASP A 69 -0.22 -2.35 -6.56
C ASP A 69 0.08 -3.72 -7.20
N ALA A 70 0.34 -3.72 -8.50
CA ALA A 70 0.65 -4.93 -9.26
C ALA A 70 2.16 -5.15 -9.48
N ASN A 71 3.03 -4.39 -8.78
CA ASN A 71 4.47 -4.45 -9.00
C ASN A 71 5.14 -5.59 -8.22
N SER A 72 4.52 -6.05 -7.13
CA SER A 72 5.04 -7.11 -6.26
C SER A 72 4.58 -8.52 -6.64
N LEU A 73 4.00 -8.72 -7.83
CA LEU A 73 3.50 -10.03 -8.27
C LEU A 73 4.64 -11.03 -8.52
N ILE A 74 4.69 -12.08 -7.72
CA ILE A 74 5.67 -13.18 -7.77
C ILE A 74 4.97 -14.53 -7.99
N GLN A 75 5.77 -15.55 -8.30
CA GLN A 75 5.33 -16.93 -8.45
C GLN A 75 5.76 -17.73 -7.22
N LEU A 76 4.80 -18.34 -6.53
CA LEU A 76 5.03 -19.43 -5.59
C LEU A 76 4.93 -20.77 -6.32
N PRO A 77 5.40 -21.90 -5.73
CA PRO A 77 5.40 -23.20 -6.40
C PRO A 77 4.01 -23.64 -6.87
N HIS A 78 2.98 -23.32 -6.09
CA HIS A 78 1.60 -23.73 -6.32
C HIS A 78 0.66 -22.58 -6.71
N GLU A 79 1.13 -21.33 -6.66
CA GLU A 79 0.27 -20.16 -6.83
C GLU A 79 0.97 -19.04 -7.62
N PRO A 80 0.42 -18.63 -8.79
CA PRO A 80 0.91 -17.49 -9.53
C PRO A 80 0.30 -16.17 -9.05
N ASN A 81 0.90 -15.05 -9.45
CA ASN A 81 0.37 -13.69 -9.21
C ASN A 81 0.15 -13.37 -7.73
N VAL A 82 1.03 -13.90 -6.88
CA VAL A 82 1.02 -13.65 -5.45
C VAL A 82 1.65 -12.28 -5.18
N MET A 83 0.99 -11.45 -4.39
CA MET A 83 1.54 -10.17 -3.95
C MET A 83 2.57 -10.41 -2.86
N ALA A 84 3.85 -10.24 -3.19
CA ALA A 84 4.95 -10.53 -2.26
C ALA A 84 4.89 -9.71 -0.96
N ASP A 85 4.25 -8.54 -0.99
CA ASP A 85 4.17 -7.62 0.14
C ASP A 85 3.03 -7.89 1.12
N THR A 86 2.09 -8.79 0.78
CA THR A 86 1.02 -9.23 1.69
C THR A 86 1.19 -10.66 2.19
N VAL A 87 1.99 -11.48 1.51
CA VAL A 87 2.23 -12.87 1.92
C VAL A 87 3.34 -12.95 2.94
N ALA A 88 3.01 -13.55 4.09
CA ALA A 88 3.95 -13.82 5.17
C ALA A 88 5.06 -14.78 4.73
N LEU A 89 6.28 -14.49 5.15
CA LEU A 89 7.43 -15.34 4.93
C LEU A 89 7.32 -16.63 5.76
N GLN A 90 7.77 -17.75 5.18
CA GLN A 90 7.84 -19.05 5.84
C GLN A 90 9.23 -19.67 5.65
N GLU A 91 9.63 -20.53 6.59
CA GLU A 91 10.89 -21.29 6.49
C GLU A 91 10.90 -22.17 5.24
N GLY A 92 12.00 -22.17 4.51
CA GLY A 92 12.20 -22.97 3.30
C GLY A 92 11.36 -22.51 2.11
N LEU A 93 10.67 -21.37 2.19
CA LEU A 93 9.84 -20.86 1.09
C LEU A 93 10.67 -20.68 -0.18
N GLN A 94 10.09 -21.07 -1.31
CA GLN A 94 10.68 -20.88 -2.64
C GLN A 94 9.78 -19.96 -3.44
N ALA A 95 10.36 -18.96 -4.10
CA ALA A 95 9.63 -18.05 -4.96
C ALA A 95 10.46 -17.65 -6.17
N THR A 96 9.81 -17.20 -7.23
CA THR A 96 10.49 -16.59 -8.38
C THR A 96 9.78 -15.32 -8.80
N GLY A 97 10.51 -14.41 -9.45
CA GLY A 97 9.89 -13.29 -10.12
C GLY A 97 8.96 -13.74 -11.24
N GLN A 98 8.15 -12.82 -11.74
CA GLN A 98 7.24 -13.09 -12.85
C GLN A 98 7.55 -12.23 -14.07
N ASN A 99 7.05 -12.72 -15.21
CA ASN A 99 6.95 -12.01 -16.47
C ASN A 99 8.30 -11.62 -17.11
N PHE A 100 9.26 -12.54 -17.11
CA PHE A 100 10.56 -12.34 -17.75
C PHE A 100 10.96 -13.52 -18.63
N SER A 101 11.90 -13.28 -19.55
CA SER A 101 12.50 -14.30 -20.40
C SER A 101 14.01 -14.38 -20.18
N GLY A 102 14.50 -15.54 -19.73
CA GLY A 102 15.89 -15.71 -19.32
C GLY A 102 16.02 -15.61 -17.80
N SER A 103 16.41 -14.45 -17.28
CA SER A 103 16.48 -14.18 -15.84
C SER A 103 15.79 -12.87 -15.49
N LEU A 104 15.33 -12.72 -14.25
CA LEU A 104 14.66 -11.49 -13.81
C LEU A 104 15.57 -10.26 -13.99
N ASP A 105 16.87 -10.39 -13.73
CA ASP A 105 17.84 -9.29 -13.86
C ASP A 105 18.21 -8.99 -15.32
N ASN A 106 18.33 -10.02 -16.16
CA ASN A 106 18.73 -9.93 -17.57
C ASN A 106 17.61 -10.43 -18.49
N ASP A 107 16.46 -9.75 -18.43
CA ASP A 107 15.30 -10.09 -19.25
C ASP A 107 15.55 -9.75 -20.72
N ARG A 108 15.50 -10.77 -21.60
CA ARG A 108 15.67 -10.61 -23.04
C ARG A 108 14.56 -9.77 -23.68
N ASP A 109 13.34 -9.87 -23.14
CA ASP A 109 12.19 -9.16 -23.68
C ASP A 109 12.17 -7.67 -23.26
N ALA A 110 13.07 -7.23 -22.36
CA ALA A 110 13.25 -5.82 -22.01
C ALA A 110 13.61 -4.92 -23.21
N TYR A 111 14.14 -5.49 -24.30
CA TYR A 111 14.40 -4.74 -25.53
C TYR A 111 13.12 -4.19 -26.17
N LEU A 112 11.96 -4.83 -25.94
CA LEU A 112 10.65 -4.34 -26.39
C LEU A 112 10.33 -2.94 -25.84
N GLY A 113 10.85 -2.60 -24.66
CA GLY A 113 10.71 -1.26 -24.08
C GLY A 113 11.27 -0.14 -24.98
N LYS A 114 12.31 -0.42 -25.78
CA LYS A 114 12.89 0.55 -26.73
C LYS A 114 11.94 0.91 -27.88
N PHE A 115 10.97 0.04 -28.17
CA PHE A 115 9.96 0.24 -29.21
C PHE A 115 8.59 0.60 -28.65
N SER A 116 8.50 0.93 -27.35
CA SER A 116 7.25 1.27 -26.65
C SER A 116 6.42 2.34 -27.37
N LYS A 117 7.07 3.36 -27.95
CA LYS A 117 6.42 4.42 -28.76
C LYS A 117 5.62 3.90 -29.96
N PHE A 118 5.98 2.73 -30.50
CA PHE A 118 5.33 2.11 -31.67
C PHE A 118 4.27 1.08 -31.29
N MET A 119 4.11 0.80 -29.99
CA MET A 119 3.13 -0.16 -29.48
C MET A 119 2.11 0.56 -28.58
N PRO A 120 1.20 1.39 -29.13
CA PRO A 120 0.16 2.03 -28.33
C PRO A 120 -0.81 0.98 -27.74
N VAL A 121 -1.70 1.44 -26.85
CA VAL A 121 -2.77 0.60 -26.29
C VAL A 121 -3.62 0.03 -27.42
N GLY A 122 -3.90 -1.28 -27.38
CA GLY A 122 -4.65 -1.99 -28.42
C GLY A 122 -3.85 -2.35 -29.69
N PHE A 123 -2.51 -2.15 -29.71
CA PHE A 123 -1.65 -2.52 -30.85
C PHE A 123 -1.88 -3.96 -31.33
N TYR A 124 -1.95 -4.93 -30.42
CA TYR A 124 -2.10 -6.34 -30.78
C TYR A 124 -3.37 -6.61 -31.61
N TYR A 125 -4.48 -6.00 -31.21
CA TYR A 125 -5.77 -6.14 -31.91
C TYR A 125 -5.77 -5.48 -33.29
N ARG A 126 -5.02 -4.37 -33.46
CA ARG A 126 -4.94 -3.68 -34.76
C ARG A 126 -3.97 -4.33 -35.74
N SER A 127 -2.87 -4.89 -35.23
CA SER A 127 -1.75 -5.34 -36.08
C SER A 127 -1.78 -6.83 -36.43
N PHE A 128 -2.41 -7.69 -35.62
CA PHE A 128 -2.33 -9.16 -35.82
C PHE A 128 -3.65 -9.83 -36.27
N TYR A 129 -4.71 -9.05 -36.51
CA TYR A 129 -6.02 -9.58 -36.95
C TYR A 129 -6.19 -9.65 -38.48
N LYS A 130 -5.31 -8.99 -39.24
CA LYS A 130 -5.34 -9.00 -40.70
C LYS A 130 -4.07 -9.65 -41.25
N PRO A 131 -4.15 -10.43 -42.33
CA PRO A 131 -5.35 -10.92 -43.01
C PRO A 131 -6.14 -11.97 -42.19
N LYS A 132 -7.36 -12.31 -42.62
CA LYS A 132 -8.24 -13.30 -41.95
C LYS A 132 -7.50 -14.63 -41.74
N GLY A 133 -7.52 -15.16 -40.51
CA GLY A 133 -6.82 -16.39 -40.13
C GLY A 133 -5.44 -16.18 -39.49
N MET A 134 -4.82 -15.00 -39.68
CA MET A 134 -3.53 -14.65 -39.09
C MET A 134 -3.56 -14.66 -37.56
N TRP A 135 -4.70 -14.31 -36.96
CA TRP A 135 -4.90 -14.40 -35.51
C TRP A 135 -4.64 -15.80 -34.96
N LYS A 136 -5.02 -16.88 -35.67
CA LYS A 136 -4.79 -18.26 -35.20
C LYS A 136 -3.29 -18.61 -35.12
N VAL A 137 -2.45 -17.91 -35.88
CA VAL A 137 -0.99 -18.08 -35.86
C VAL A 137 -0.36 -17.26 -34.73
N TRP A 138 -0.82 -16.01 -34.55
CA TRP A 138 -0.29 -15.13 -33.51
C TRP A 138 -0.84 -15.43 -32.12
N GLU A 139 -2.06 -15.94 -32.00
CA GLU A 139 -2.75 -16.16 -30.74
C GLU A 139 -1.96 -17.07 -29.78
N PRO A 140 -1.41 -18.23 -30.18
CA PRO A 140 -0.61 -19.06 -29.26
C PRO A 140 0.65 -18.35 -28.77
N ILE A 141 1.31 -17.58 -29.64
CA ILE A 141 2.53 -16.84 -29.33
C ILE A 141 2.21 -15.69 -28.38
N ILE A 142 1.16 -14.92 -28.69
CA ILE A 142 0.69 -13.81 -27.87
C ILE A 142 0.21 -14.34 -26.53
N ARG A 143 -0.62 -15.39 -26.46
CA ARG A 143 -1.07 -16.00 -25.20
C ARG A 143 0.09 -16.47 -24.33
N LYS A 144 1.11 -17.10 -24.94
CA LYS A 144 2.30 -17.53 -24.21
C LYS A 144 3.12 -16.36 -23.66
N LYS A 145 3.19 -15.23 -24.38
CA LYS A 145 3.88 -14.00 -23.94
C LYS A 145 3.02 -13.09 -23.06
N ALA A 146 1.70 -13.22 -23.13
CA ALA A 146 0.71 -12.41 -22.42
C ALA A 146 0.16 -13.13 -21.17
N GLY A 147 0.61 -14.35 -20.87
CA GLY A 147 0.30 -15.03 -19.62
C GLY A 147 1.15 -14.47 -18.48
N LEU A 148 0.51 -14.14 -17.35
CA LEU A 148 1.20 -13.79 -16.10
C LEU A 148 1.15 -14.99 -15.15
N GLY A 149 2.32 -15.55 -14.86
CA GLY A 149 2.49 -16.70 -13.97
C GLY A 149 2.08 -18.04 -14.60
N VAL A 150 2.29 -19.11 -13.83
CA VAL A 150 2.01 -20.51 -14.19
C VAL A 150 1.14 -21.12 -13.11
N LEU A 151 0.01 -21.70 -13.52
CA LEU A 151 -0.88 -22.45 -12.63
C LEU A 151 -0.31 -23.84 -12.36
N ASP A 152 -0.36 -24.27 -11.10
CA ASP A 152 -0.10 -25.65 -10.73
C ASP A 152 -1.33 -26.52 -11.06
N LEU A 153 -1.20 -27.34 -12.10
CA LEU A 153 -2.26 -28.27 -12.53
C LEU A 153 -2.32 -29.54 -11.67
N THR A 154 -1.40 -29.71 -10.73
CA THR A 154 -1.34 -30.85 -9.80
C THR A 154 -1.85 -30.51 -8.40
N PHE A 155 -2.27 -29.25 -8.19
CA PHE A 155 -2.79 -28.76 -6.92
C PHE A 155 -3.92 -29.64 -6.38
N GLN A 156 -3.82 -30.01 -5.10
CA GLN A 156 -4.85 -30.78 -4.42
C GLN A 156 -5.77 -29.85 -3.63
N PRO A 157 -7.11 -29.92 -3.82
CA PRO A 157 -8.04 -29.08 -3.09
C PRO A 157 -7.91 -29.25 -1.58
N GLU A 158 -7.85 -28.12 -0.88
CA GLU A 158 -7.82 -28.07 0.57
C GLU A 158 -9.23 -27.94 1.17
N TYR A 159 -9.38 -28.24 2.46
CA TYR A 159 -10.67 -28.06 3.15
C TYR A 159 -10.91 -26.59 3.51
N TYR A 160 -12.11 -26.10 3.19
CA TYR A 160 -12.61 -24.77 3.55
C TYR A 160 -13.99 -24.91 4.19
N ASP A 161 -14.28 -24.10 5.19
CA ASP A 161 -15.57 -24.13 5.88
C ASP A 161 -16.26 -22.76 5.96
N LYS A 162 -17.44 -22.76 6.56
CA LYS A 162 -18.27 -21.57 6.74
C LYS A 162 -18.87 -21.54 8.13
N ALA A 163 -18.97 -20.34 8.69
CA ALA A 163 -19.65 -20.07 9.96
C ALA A 163 -20.61 -18.88 9.79
N TYR A 164 -21.53 -18.70 10.72
CA TYR A 164 -22.49 -17.59 10.74
C TYR A 164 -22.24 -16.74 11.98
N LEU A 165 -22.22 -15.42 11.81
CA LEU A 165 -22.09 -14.46 12.91
C LEU A 165 -23.22 -13.44 12.82
N PHE A 166 -23.69 -13.00 13.98
CA PHE A 166 -24.76 -12.01 14.11
C PHE A 166 -24.31 -10.97 15.13
N THR A 167 -24.45 -9.69 14.79
CA THR A 167 -23.97 -8.58 15.63
C THR A 167 -24.91 -7.38 15.49
N ASP A 168 -24.90 -6.48 16.45
CA ASP A 168 -25.66 -5.23 16.34
C ASP A 168 -24.93 -4.29 15.36
N LEU A 169 -23.61 -4.16 15.52
CA LEU A 169 -22.75 -3.37 14.66
C LEU A 169 -21.60 -4.20 14.09
N ALA A 170 -21.40 -4.15 12.77
CA ALA A 170 -20.15 -4.57 12.13
C ALA A 170 -19.30 -3.34 11.81
N VAL A 171 -18.07 -3.28 12.36
CA VAL A 171 -17.09 -2.22 12.05
C VAL A 171 -16.03 -2.80 11.13
N ILE A 172 -15.88 -2.22 9.93
CA ILE A 172 -14.94 -2.70 8.91
C ILE A 172 -13.69 -1.82 8.90
N GLY A 173 -12.57 -2.37 9.36
CA GLY A 173 -11.27 -1.70 9.49
C GLY A 173 -10.97 -1.27 10.93
N ALA A 174 -9.81 -1.65 11.47
CA ALA A 174 -9.38 -1.33 12.83
C ALA A 174 -8.26 -0.27 12.87
N GLY A 175 -8.41 0.76 12.03
CA GLY A 175 -7.66 2.01 12.14
C GLY A 175 -8.15 2.88 13.32
N PRO A 176 -7.62 4.11 13.47
CA PRO A 176 -8.03 5.02 14.55
C PRO A 176 -9.56 5.22 14.61
N ALA A 177 -10.21 5.43 13.47
CA ALA A 177 -11.67 5.55 13.40
C ALA A 177 -12.41 4.28 13.86
N GLY A 178 -12.00 3.12 13.34
CA GLY A 178 -12.68 1.86 13.66
C GLY A 178 -12.53 1.46 15.12
N LEU A 179 -11.35 1.66 15.70
CA LEU A 179 -11.11 1.40 17.12
C LEU A 179 -11.96 2.34 17.99
N GLN A 180 -11.96 3.65 17.69
CA GLN A 180 -12.75 4.63 18.42
C GLN A 180 -14.25 4.35 18.32
N ALA A 181 -14.75 4.05 17.12
CA ALA A 181 -16.17 3.79 16.91
C ALA A 181 -16.63 2.47 17.55
N ALA A 182 -15.80 1.43 17.48
CA ALA A 182 -16.09 0.17 18.16
C ALA A 182 -16.22 0.37 19.68
N LEU A 183 -15.31 1.13 20.30
CA LEU A 183 -15.40 1.48 21.72
C LEU A 183 -16.65 2.30 22.02
N SER A 184 -16.95 3.34 21.24
CA SER A 184 -18.12 4.19 21.46
C SER A 184 -19.42 3.38 21.41
N ALA A 185 -19.58 2.50 20.41
CA ALA A 185 -20.77 1.66 20.28
C ALA A 185 -20.87 0.60 21.38
N ALA A 186 -19.75 -0.04 21.73
CA ALA A 186 -19.72 -1.07 22.75
C ALA A 186 -19.99 -0.52 24.16
N ASN A 187 -19.48 0.68 24.47
CA ASN A 187 -19.78 1.43 25.70
C ASN A 187 -21.25 1.85 25.78
N ALA A 188 -21.90 2.06 24.63
CA ALA A 188 -23.35 2.29 24.54
C ALA A 188 -24.18 1.00 24.63
N GLY A 189 -23.53 -0.16 24.78
CA GLY A 189 -24.17 -1.46 24.99
C GLY A 189 -24.38 -2.32 23.74
N ALA A 190 -23.94 -1.86 22.55
CA ALA A 190 -24.06 -2.64 21.32
C ALA A 190 -23.06 -3.80 21.30
N LYS A 191 -23.45 -4.95 20.75
CA LYS A 191 -22.51 -6.01 20.35
C LYS A 191 -21.81 -5.59 19.06
N VAL A 192 -20.49 -5.58 19.08
CA VAL A 192 -19.66 -5.09 17.98
C VAL A 192 -18.80 -6.23 17.44
N LEU A 193 -18.81 -6.41 16.12
CA LEU A 193 -17.83 -7.23 15.41
C LEU A 193 -16.86 -6.29 14.69
N LEU A 194 -15.61 -6.22 15.15
CA LEU A 194 -14.54 -5.44 14.54
C LEU A 194 -13.71 -6.33 13.60
N ILE A 195 -13.69 -5.99 12.31
CA ILE A 195 -13.07 -6.79 11.26
C ILE A 195 -11.81 -6.09 10.74
N GLU A 196 -10.65 -6.74 10.84
CA GLU A 196 -9.36 -6.20 10.42
C GLU A 196 -8.60 -7.22 9.55
N GLN A 197 -8.16 -6.77 8.37
CA GLN A 197 -7.43 -7.62 7.42
C GLN A 197 -5.98 -7.90 7.84
N GLN A 198 -5.38 -7.05 8.70
CA GLN A 198 -4.02 -7.18 9.17
C GLN A 198 -3.92 -8.08 10.43
N PRO A 199 -2.72 -8.62 10.73
CA PRO A 199 -2.49 -9.38 11.97
C PRO A 199 -2.47 -8.51 13.25
N ILE A 200 -2.38 -7.19 13.10
CA ILE A 200 -2.34 -6.21 14.19
C ILE A 200 -3.46 -5.18 14.04
N LEU A 201 -3.88 -4.61 15.17
CA LEU A 201 -4.82 -3.49 15.22
C LEU A 201 -4.08 -2.15 15.23
N GLY A 202 -4.77 -1.09 14.79
CA GLY A 202 -4.27 0.29 14.79
C GLY A 202 -4.29 0.95 13.40
N GLY A 203 -4.35 0.17 12.33
CA GLY A 203 -4.29 0.69 10.95
C GLY A 203 -3.11 1.65 10.77
N SER A 204 -3.40 2.88 10.33
CA SER A 204 -2.38 3.92 10.15
C SER A 204 -1.61 4.27 11.43
N LEU A 205 -2.17 4.10 12.63
CA LEU A 205 -1.45 4.34 13.89
C LEU A 205 -0.25 3.41 14.08
N ALA A 206 -0.22 2.27 13.38
CA ALA A 206 0.89 1.32 13.47
C ALA A 206 2.13 1.73 12.66
N TYR A 207 2.00 2.69 11.73
CA TYR A 207 3.13 3.07 10.87
C TYR A 207 3.25 4.58 10.58
N ALA A 208 2.15 5.33 10.55
CA ALA A 208 2.19 6.77 10.27
C ALA A 208 2.63 7.56 11.51
N ARG A 209 3.27 8.71 11.28
CA ARG A 209 3.91 9.51 12.33
C ARG A 209 2.92 10.38 13.13
N PHE A 210 2.03 11.09 12.46
CA PHE A 210 1.02 12.03 13.01
C PHE A 210 1.51 13.27 13.80
N ASP A 211 2.75 13.31 14.30
CA ASP A 211 3.31 14.45 15.04
C ASP A 211 4.81 14.68 14.72
N VAL A 212 5.35 15.84 15.11
CA VAL A 212 6.77 16.18 14.90
C VAL A 212 7.67 15.26 15.72
N GLU A 213 7.23 14.84 16.90
CA GLU A 213 7.96 14.00 17.84
C GLU A 213 7.93 12.51 17.45
N GLY A 214 6.92 12.08 16.69
CA GLY A 214 6.74 10.68 16.29
C GLY A 214 6.28 9.76 17.41
N LEU A 215 5.61 10.30 18.45
CA LEU A 215 5.24 9.57 19.67
C LEU A 215 3.72 9.33 19.77
N ARG A 216 2.93 10.28 19.27
CA ARG A 216 1.47 10.29 19.42
C ARG A 216 0.80 9.03 18.88
N ALA A 217 1.23 8.56 17.71
CA ALA A 217 0.62 7.43 17.01
C ALA A 217 0.65 6.14 17.85
N GLU A 218 1.84 5.78 18.35
CA GLU A 218 2.02 4.53 19.11
C GLU A 218 1.36 4.59 20.48
N GLN A 219 1.40 5.75 21.15
CA GLN A 219 0.70 5.93 22.43
C GLN A 219 -0.80 5.68 22.25
N LEU A 220 -1.42 6.38 21.29
CA LEU A 220 -2.85 6.26 21.04
C LEU A 220 -3.22 4.84 20.57
N ARG A 221 -2.38 4.22 19.72
CA ARG A 221 -2.57 2.83 19.30
C ARG A 221 -2.66 1.91 20.50
N ARG A 222 -1.70 2.00 21.43
CA ARG A 222 -1.65 1.14 22.61
C ARG A 222 -2.88 1.34 23.49
N GLU A 223 -3.31 2.57 23.69
CA GLU A 223 -4.49 2.91 24.49
C GLU A 223 -5.77 2.35 23.86
N LEU A 224 -6.02 2.63 22.59
CA LEU A 224 -7.22 2.17 21.88
C LEU A 224 -7.26 0.65 21.72
N VAL A 225 -6.14 0.02 21.37
CA VAL A 225 -6.07 -1.44 21.22
C VAL A 225 -6.31 -2.14 22.55
N ALA A 226 -5.69 -1.69 23.64
CA ALA A 226 -5.90 -2.27 24.96
C ALA A 226 -7.37 -2.13 25.40
N ALA A 227 -7.99 -0.97 25.17
CA ALA A 227 -9.39 -0.77 25.49
C ALA A 227 -10.31 -1.68 24.65
N VAL A 228 -10.05 -1.83 23.35
CA VAL A 228 -10.85 -2.67 22.45
C VAL A 228 -10.75 -4.15 22.84
N GLU A 229 -9.53 -4.64 23.07
CA GLU A 229 -9.30 -6.06 23.39
C GLU A 229 -9.82 -6.44 24.79
N ALA A 230 -9.98 -5.46 25.70
CA ALA A 230 -10.51 -5.67 27.04
C ALA A 230 -12.04 -5.52 27.14
N HIS A 231 -12.73 -5.12 26.07
CA HIS A 231 -14.15 -4.80 26.12
C HIS A 231 -15.03 -6.02 25.76
N ASP A 232 -15.83 -6.50 26.71
CA ASP A 232 -16.63 -7.74 26.56
C ASP A 232 -17.62 -7.75 25.38
N ASN A 233 -18.15 -6.58 25.00
CA ASN A 233 -19.06 -6.45 23.85
C ASN A 233 -18.35 -6.35 22.48
N ILE A 234 -17.02 -6.41 22.41
CA ILE A 234 -16.29 -6.31 21.13
C ILE A 234 -15.66 -7.66 20.79
N GLU A 235 -16.13 -8.28 19.71
CA GLU A 235 -15.45 -9.42 19.08
C GLU A 235 -14.53 -8.91 17.97
N VAL A 236 -13.24 -9.25 18.02
CA VAL A 236 -12.24 -8.83 17.04
C VAL A 236 -11.84 -9.99 16.13
N LEU A 237 -12.04 -9.82 14.82
CA LEU A 237 -11.51 -10.71 13.79
C LEU A 237 -10.30 -10.07 13.11
N LYS A 238 -9.09 -10.47 13.50
CA LYS A 238 -7.83 -10.11 12.81
C LYS A 238 -7.58 -11.05 11.64
N GLN A 239 -6.76 -10.63 10.67
CA GLN A 239 -6.50 -11.38 9.43
C GLN A 239 -7.80 -11.79 8.73
N ALA A 240 -8.81 -10.92 8.79
CA ALA A 240 -10.15 -11.15 8.30
C ALA A 240 -10.54 -10.05 7.30
N THR A 241 -10.82 -10.43 6.07
CA THR A 241 -11.18 -9.49 5.00
C THR A 241 -12.67 -9.52 4.77
N CYS A 242 -13.36 -8.40 5.01
CA CYS A 242 -14.73 -8.20 4.52
C CYS A 242 -14.70 -8.07 3.00
N ASN A 243 -14.99 -9.17 2.31
CA ASN A 243 -14.72 -9.29 0.87
C ASN A 243 -15.81 -8.67 0.01
N ALA A 244 -17.04 -8.63 0.51
CA ALA A 244 -18.16 -8.09 -0.26
C ALA A 244 -19.30 -7.57 0.62
N TRP A 245 -20.26 -6.92 -0.03
CA TRP A 245 -21.50 -6.46 0.57
C TRP A 245 -22.72 -6.90 -0.24
N PHE A 246 -23.73 -7.45 0.44
CA PHE A 246 -25.00 -7.83 -0.16
C PHE A 246 -26.18 -7.24 0.62
N THR A 247 -27.40 -7.45 0.11
CA THR A 247 -28.64 -6.98 0.73
C THR A 247 -28.76 -7.42 2.20
N ASP A 248 -29.47 -6.61 2.99
CA ASP A 248 -29.75 -6.89 4.40
C ASP A 248 -28.48 -7.04 5.25
N ASN A 249 -27.46 -6.23 4.96
CA ASN A 249 -26.18 -6.22 5.67
C ASN A 249 -25.54 -7.62 5.79
N TYR A 250 -25.60 -8.40 4.71
CA TYR A 250 -24.91 -9.67 4.61
C TYR A 250 -23.47 -9.45 4.13
N LEU A 251 -22.52 -9.70 5.02
CA LEU A 251 -21.10 -9.48 4.79
C LEU A 251 -20.34 -10.82 4.79
N PRO A 252 -19.80 -11.28 3.66
CA PRO A 252 -18.87 -12.39 3.64
C PRO A 252 -17.49 -11.92 4.11
N VAL A 253 -17.04 -12.44 5.25
CA VAL A 253 -15.75 -12.15 5.85
C VAL A 253 -14.86 -13.39 5.76
N ILE A 254 -13.71 -13.28 5.09
CA ILE A 254 -12.78 -14.39 4.88
C ILE A 254 -11.66 -14.29 5.90
N GLN A 255 -11.44 -15.35 6.69
CA GLN A 255 -10.33 -15.47 7.63
C GLN A 255 -9.62 -16.82 7.41
N GLY A 256 -8.43 -16.79 6.82
CA GLY A 256 -7.72 -18.01 6.41
C GLY A 256 -8.58 -18.89 5.50
N LYS A 257 -8.91 -20.10 5.95
CA LYS A 257 -9.73 -21.08 5.20
C LYS A 257 -11.22 -21.06 5.58
N ARG A 258 -11.66 -20.06 6.35
CA ARG A 258 -13.04 -19.93 6.80
C ARG A 258 -13.73 -18.72 6.19
N LEU A 259 -14.98 -18.92 5.75
CA LEU A 259 -15.90 -17.85 5.38
C LEU A 259 -16.93 -17.62 6.48
N TYR A 260 -16.83 -16.50 7.18
CA TYR A 260 -17.91 -16.01 8.05
C TYR A 260 -18.99 -15.32 7.21
N LYS A 261 -20.22 -15.73 7.46
CA LYS A 261 -21.44 -15.16 6.91
C LYS A 261 -22.03 -14.25 7.96
N VAL A 262 -21.57 -13.00 7.96
CA VAL A 262 -21.96 -12.02 8.98
C VAL A 262 -23.29 -11.37 8.58
N ARG A 263 -24.18 -11.22 9.56
CA ARG A 263 -25.37 -10.36 9.47
C ARG A 263 -25.25 -9.31 10.57
N ALA A 264 -25.43 -8.04 10.22
CA ALA A 264 -25.39 -6.96 11.21
C ALA A 264 -26.62 -6.06 11.12
N THR A 265 -27.12 -5.58 12.25
CA THR A 265 -28.24 -4.63 12.26
C THR A 265 -27.82 -3.33 11.57
N HIS A 266 -26.64 -2.82 11.90
CA HIS A 266 -25.98 -1.74 11.19
C HIS A 266 -24.52 -2.08 10.88
N CYS A 267 -23.95 -1.33 9.97
CA CYS A 267 -22.57 -1.45 9.58
C CYS A 267 -21.90 -0.07 9.53
N LEU A 268 -20.65 -0.02 9.95
CA LEU A 268 -19.81 1.16 9.91
C LEU A 268 -18.52 0.82 9.16
N VAL A 269 -18.28 1.50 8.04
CA VAL A 269 -17.06 1.32 7.26
C VAL A 269 -16.02 2.35 7.70
N CYS A 270 -14.90 1.86 8.20
CA CYS A 270 -13.70 2.60 8.61
C CYS A 270 -12.47 2.11 7.81
N SER A 271 -12.67 1.81 6.52
CA SER A 271 -11.68 1.19 5.61
C SER A 271 -10.51 2.11 5.25
N GLY A 272 -10.57 3.37 5.64
CA GLY A 272 -9.52 4.35 5.43
C GLY A 272 -9.39 4.82 3.97
N SER A 273 -8.17 5.21 3.60
CA SER A 273 -7.84 5.73 2.26
C SER A 273 -6.48 5.19 1.81
N PHE A 274 -6.32 5.02 0.50
CA PHE A 274 -5.03 4.78 -0.12
C PHE A 274 -4.28 6.10 -0.32
N ASP A 275 -2.96 6.03 -0.27
CA ASP A 275 -2.09 7.12 -0.69
C ASP A 275 -1.98 7.12 -2.22
N GLN A 276 -2.14 8.28 -2.86
CA GLN A 276 -2.14 8.38 -4.32
C GLN A 276 -0.73 8.62 -4.87
N PRO A 277 -0.30 7.84 -5.89
CA PRO A 277 0.97 8.08 -6.55
C PRO A 277 0.92 9.35 -7.40
N VAL A 278 2.04 10.08 -7.46
CA VAL A 278 2.19 11.20 -8.39
C VAL A 278 2.70 10.69 -9.74
N ILE A 279 2.19 11.27 -10.82
CA ILE A 279 2.56 10.88 -12.19
C ILE A 279 3.71 11.74 -12.70
N PHE A 280 4.87 11.11 -12.92
CA PHE A 280 6.05 11.71 -13.53
C PHE A 280 6.82 10.64 -14.33
N ARG A 281 7.81 11.07 -15.12
CA ARG A 281 8.55 10.13 -15.99
C ARG A 281 9.32 9.11 -15.15
N ASN A 282 9.20 7.84 -15.52
CA ASN A 282 9.82 6.71 -14.81
C ASN A 282 9.41 6.56 -13.34
N ASN A 283 8.20 6.99 -12.96
CA ASN A 283 7.65 6.77 -11.62
C ASN A 283 7.38 5.28 -11.27
N ASP A 284 7.76 4.34 -12.14
CA ASP A 284 7.61 2.90 -11.96
C ASP A 284 8.93 2.17 -11.67
N LEU A 285 10.05 2.90 -11.54
CA LEU A 285 11.34 2.32 -11.20
C LEU A 285 11.33 1.67 -9.80
N PRO A 286 12.02 0.54 -9.60
CA PRO A 286 12.28 0.04 -8.25
C PRO A 286 13.02 1.10 -7.41
N GLY A 287 12.62 1.28 -6.15
CA GLY A 287 13.08 2.38 -5.29
C GLY A 287 12.22 3.64 -5.38
N VAL A 288 11.25 3.69 -6.30
CA VAL A 288 10.11 4.63 -6.23
C VAL A 288 8.99 4.00 -5.40
N MET A 289 8.59 4.65 -4.30
CA MET A 289 7.62 4.11 -3.34
C MET A 289 6.59 5.17 -2.91
N LEU A 290 5.48 4.75 -2.30
CA LEU A 290 4.63 5.67 -1.55
C LEU A 290 5.26 5.99 -0.18
N THR A 291 4.99 7.17 0.39
CA THR A 291 5.51 7.51 1.73
C THR A 291 4.97 6.56 2.80
N SER A 292 3.70 6.16 2.67
CA SER A 292 3.11 5.15 3.55
C SER A 292 3.83 3.79 3.46
N ALA A 293 4.35 3.41 2.30
CA ALA A 293 5.12 2.17 2.13
C ALA A 293 6.48 2.24 2.84
N VAL A 294 7.16 3.38 2.73
CA VAL A 294 8.41 3.67 3.44
C VAL A 294 8.22 3.59 4.95
N GLN A 295 7.15 4.19 5.46
CA GLN A 295 6.80 4.14 6.88
C GLN A 295 6.48 2.71 7.35
N ARG A 296 5.75 1.91 6.55
CA ARG A 296 5.51 0.49 6.84
C ARG A 296 6.82 -0.30 6.90
N LEU A 297 7.74 -0.11 5.95
CA LEU A 297 9.05 -0.75 5.97
C LEU A 297 9.82 -0.44 7.26
N ILE A 298 9.84 0.83 7.66
CA ILE A 298 10.53 1.28 8.87
C ILE A 298 9.85 0.70 10.12
N LYS A 299 8.56 1.01 10.35
CA LYS A 299 7.89 0.77 11.62
C LYS A 299 7.49 -0.70 11.80
N LEU A 300 6.99 -1.35 10.75
CA LEU A 300 6.48 -2.73 10.83
C LEU A 300 7.57 -3.78 10.63
N TYR A 301 8.53 -3.52 9.74
CA TYR A 301 9.51 -4.53 9.31
C TYR A 301 10.97 -4.19 9.65
N ALA A 302 11.24 -3.02 10.27
CA ALA A 302 12.58 -2.54 10.57
C ALA A 302 13.53 -2.54 9.35
N VAL A 303 13.01 -2.28 8.16
CA VAL A 303 13.79 -2.17 6.92
C VAL A 303 14.11 -0.72 6.67
N LYS A 304 15.40 -0.42 6.45
CA LYS A 304 15.84 0.89 5.98
C LYS A 304 15.57 1.00 4.47
N PRO A 305 14.66 1.88 4.00
CA PRO A 305 14.18 1.81 2.60
C PRO A 305 15.18 2.34 1.57
N GLY A 306 16.21 3.07 2.00
CA GLY A 306 17.28 3.59 1.14
C GLY A 306 18.36 4.30 1.98
N LYS A 307 19.38 4.83 1.32
CA LYS A 307 20.43 5.63 1.97
C LYS A 307 20.23 7.12 1.77
N ARG A 308 19.74 7.53 0.59
CA ARG A 308 19.53 8.92 0.19
C ARG A 308 18.15 9.06 -0.45
N ALA A 309 17.31 9.92 0.14
CA ALA A 309 15.90 10.02 -0.22
C ALA A 309 15.50 11.38 -0.77
N VAL A 310 14.74 11.38 -1.86
CA VAL A 310 13.90 12.50 -2.28
C VAL A 310 12.47 12.20 -1.87
N VAL A 311 11.78 13.17 -1.29
CA VAL A 311 10.34 13.09 -0.98
C VAL A 311 9.58 14.04 -1.88
N LEU A 312 8.59 13.54 -2.60
CA LEU A 312 7.64 14.35 -3.38
C LEU A 312 6.30 14.40 -2.65
N THR A 313 5.71 15.56 -2.46
CA THR A 313 4.46 15.63 -1.71
C THR A 313 3.48 16.70 -2.19
N GLY A 314 2.19 16.38 -2.07
CA GLY A 314 1.06 17.31 -2.19
C GLY A 314 0.31 17.50 -0.87
N ASN A 315 0.79 16.94 0.23
CA ASN A 315 0.16 16.98 1.54
C ASN A 315 1.21 16.98 2.67
N ASP A 316 0.78 16.98 3.92
CA ASP A 316 1.69 17.05 5.06
C ASP A 316 2.33 15.69 5.42
N ASP A 317 1.76 14.59 4.93
CA ASP A 317 2.28 13.23 5.16
C ASP A 317 3.67 13.04 4.55
N GLY A 318 4.00 13.76 3.47
CA GLY A 318 5.36 13.79 2.93
C GLY A 318 6.39 14.35 3.92
N TYR A 319 6.03 15.38 4.68
CA TYR A 319 6.91 15.96 5.69
C TYR A 319 7.12 14.99 6.85
N LEU A 320 6.04 14.37 7.30
CA LEU A 320 6.07 13.36 8.36
C LEU A 320 6.94 12.15 7.98
N ALA A 321 6.83 11.66 6.74
CA ALA A 321 7.67 10.58 6.24
C ALA A 321 9.15 11.00 6.08
N ALA A 322 9.42 12.25 5.68
CA ALA A 322 10.78 12.80 5.65
C ALA A 322 11.42 12.82 7.05
N LEU A 323 10.65 13.18 8.08
CA LEU A 323 11.11 13.12 9.47
C LEU A 323 11.40 11.68 9.92
N ASP A 324 10.52 10.72 9.62
CA ASP A 324 10.77 9.30 9.92
C ASP A 324 12.04 8.77 9.22
N LEU A 325 12.24 9.12 7.94
CA LEU A 325 13.43 8.75 7.18
C LEU A 325 14.71 9.32 7.83
N HIS A 326 14.71 10.62 8.14
CA HIS A 326 15.83 11.29 8.77
C HIS A 326 16.17 10.72 10.14
N ASP A 327 15.16 10.48 10.99
CA ASP A 327 15.34 9.91 12.32
C ASP A 327 15.92 8.47 12.26
N GLN A 328 15.78 7.77 11.14
CA GLN A 328 16.41 6.46 10.87
C GLN A 328 17.73 6.55 10.09
N GLY A 329 18.30 7.75 10.01
CA GLY A 329 19.60 8.03 9.40
C GLY A 329 19.62 7.88 7.87
N VAL A 330 18.47 8.04 7.21
CA VAL A 330 18.42 8.24 5.75
C VAL A 330 18.74 9.70 5.47
N ASP A 331 19.64 9.96 4.52
CA ASP A 331 19.94 11.32 4.08
C ASP A 331 18.80 11.84 3.20
N VAL A 332 17.90 12.63 3.78
CA VAL A 332 16.78 13.25 3.04
C VAL A 332 17.30 14.50 2.35
N VAL A 333 17.70 14.34 1.10
CA VAL A 333 18.41 15.36 0.32
C VAL A 333 17.50 16.46 -0.19
N ALA A 334 16.22 16.17 -0.39
CA ALA A 334 15.22 17.14 -0.79
C ALA A 334 13.80 16.66 -0.46
N VAL A 335 12.97 17.60 -0.01
CA VAL A 335 11.52 17.47 -0.02
C VAL A 335 10.97 18.43 -1.08
N ALA A 336 10.37 17.91 -2.15
CA ALA A 336 9.69 18.68 -3.18
C ALA A 336 8.20 18.75 -2.82
N ASP A 337 7.73 19.90 -2.34
CA ASP A 337 6.32 20.15 -2.08
C ASP A 337 5.70 20.84 -3.31
N MET A 338 4.68 20.22 -3.88
CA MET A 338 3.96 20.75 -5.04
C MET A 338 3.15 22.00 -4.67
N ARG A 339 2.84 22.21 -3.38
CA ARG A 339 2.09 23.36 -2.87
C ARG A 339 3.01 24.55 -2.63
N SER A 340 2.40 25.72 -2.46
CA SER A 340 3.10 26.95 -2.09
C SER A 340 3.50 27.00 -0.61
N SER A 341 2.78 26.27 0.25
CA SER A 341 3.06 26.11 1.68
C SER A 341 2.42 24.82 2.21
N PRO A 342 2.98 24.21 3.28
CA PRO A 342 2.30 23.13 3.99
C PRO A 342 1.05 23.63 4.71
N SER A 343 0.16 22.69 5.10
CA SER A 343 -1.01 23.03 5.92
C SER A 343 -0.58 23.31 7.36
N ASP A 344 0.34 22.51 7.89
CA ASP A 344 1.00 22.72 9.18
C ASP A 344 2.42 23.29 9.00
N ARG A 345 2.59 24.56 9.38
CA ARG A 345 3.89 25.26 9.33
C ARG A 345 4.92 24.69 10.31
N THR A 346 4.50 24.02 11.37
CA THR A 346 5.42 23.43 12.36
C THR A 346 6.25 22.30 11.75
N LEU A 347 5.68 21.55 10.80
CA LEU A 347 6.37 20.49 10.06
C LEU A 347 7.52 21.07 9.22
N ARG A 348 7.30 22.21 8.58
CA ARG A 348 8.35 22.88 7.82
C ARG A 348 9.51 23.31 8.71
N LEU A 349 9.22 23.92 9.85
CA LEU A 349 10.22 24.30 10.85
C LEU A 349 10.98 23.08 11.39
N ALA A 350 10.29 21.94 11.56
CA ALA A 350 10.90 20.70 12.00
C ALA A 350 11.89 20.11 10.98
N LEU A 351 11.60 20.24 9.67
CA LEU A 351 12.54 19.89 8.60
C LEU A 351 13.77 20.82 8.62
N GLU A 352 13.56 22.14 8.72
CA GLU A 352 14.64 23.13 8.73
C GLU A 352 15.58 22.93 9.92
N LYS A 353 15.05 22.66 11.12
CA LYS A 353 15.85 22.35 12.31
C LYS A 353 16.72 21.10 12.15
N ARG A 354 16.29 20.15 11.30
CA ARG A 354 17.03 18.92 10.96
C ARG A 354 17.94 19.09 9.73
N GLY A 355 18.04 20.29 9.19
CA GLY A 355 18.83 20.58 7.98
C GLY A 355 18.25 20.02 6.69
N ILE A 356 16.97 19.61 6.68
CA ILE A 356 16.32 19.04 5.51
C ILE A 356 15.78 20.18 4.63
N VAL A 357 16.30 20.27 3.41
CA VAL A 357 15.85 21.27 2.44
C VAL A 357 14.47 20.86 1.91
N CYS A 358 13.52 21.80 1.90
CA CYS A 358 12.29 21.65 1.10
C CYS A 358 12.13 22.79 0.11
N HIS A 359 11.68 22.40 -1.07
CA HIS A 359 11.41 23.25 -2.21
C HIS A 359 9.90 23.26 -2.41
N VAL A 360 9.26 24.39 -2.11
CA VAL A 360 7.84 24.62 -2.41
C VAL A 360 7.64 24.92 -3.89
N ASN A 361 6.41 24.77 -4.38
CA ASN A 361 6.05 24.88 -5.80
C ASN A 361 7.02 24.08 -6.68
N THR A 362 7.37 22.86 -6.27
CA THR A 362 8.38 22.03 -6.94
C THR A 362 7.86 20.61 -7.06
N THR A 363 8.10 19.97 -8.19
CA THR A 363 7.75 18.57 -8.44
C THR A 363 8.93 17.79 -9.00
N VAL A 364 8.82 16.47 -8.99
CA VAL A 364 9.72 15.59 -9.74
C VAL A 364 9.26 15.54 -11.18
N TYR A 365 10.13 15.91 -12.11
CA TYR A 365 9.86 15.81 -13.54
C TYR A 365 10.13 14.40 -14.08
N GLU A 366 11.24 13.81 -13.61
CA GLU A 366 11.70 12.48 -14.01
C GLU A 366 12.48 11.83 -12.86
N ALA A 367 12.20 10.55 -12.61
CA ALA A 367 13.12 9.70 -11.86
C ALA A 367 14.24 9.20 -12.79
N LEU A 368 15.46 9.40 -12.34
CA LEU A 368 16.68 9.04 -13.05
C LEU A 368 17.06 7.60 -12.73
N HIS A 369 17.73 6.95 -13.66
CA HIS A 369 18.17 5.58 -13.51
C HIS A 369 19.44 5.33 -14.33
N GLU A 370 20.19 4.31 -13.93
CA GLU A 370 21.29 3.78 -14.75
C GLU A 370 20.78 2.87 -15.88
N LYS A 371 21.72 2.37 -16.70
CA LYS A 371 21.42 1.40 -17.74
C LYS A 371 20.73 0.17 -17.14
N GLY A 372 19.59 -0.22 -17.71
CA GLY A 372 18.82 -1.38 -17.27
C GLY A 372 17.68 -1.07 -16.29
N MET A 373 17.57 0.18 -15.82
CA MET A 373 16.39 0.67 -15.07
C MET A 373 16.09 -0.11 -13.78
N ARG A 374 17.09 -0.77 -13.20
CA ARG A 374 16.91 -1.72 -12.10
C ARG A 374 16.61 -1.06 -10.76
N HIS A 375 16.92 0.22 -10.64
CA HIS A 375 16.69 1.02 -9.45
C HIS A 375 16.71 2.52 -9.82
N VAL A 376 16.06 3.34 -9.00
CA VAL A 376 16.23 4.80 -9.05
C VAL A 376 17.67 5.16 -8.65
N SER A 377 18.26 6.12 -9.35
CA SER A 377 19.59 6.67 -9.07
C SER A 377 19.58 8.18 -8.81
N GLY A 378 18.45 8.84 -9.03
CA GLY A 378 18.27 10.27 -8.79
C GLY A 378 16.90 10.78 -9.20
N ALA A 379 16.70 12.08 -9.08
CA ALA A 379 15.51 12.78 -9.54
C ALA A 379 15.88 14.12 -10.18
N GLU A 380 15.14 14.51 -11.22
CA GLU A 380 15.14 15.89 -11.72
C GLU A 380 13.98 16.65 -11.07
N LEU A 381 14.31 17.68 -10.28
CA LEU A 381 13.34 18.55 -9.63
C LEU A 381 13.11 19.82 -10.45
N ARG A 382 11.85 20.18 -10.67
CA ARG A 382 11.47 21.39 -11.42
C ARG A 382 10.45 22.23 -10.68
N LYS A 383 10.60 23.54 -10.77
CA LYS A 383 9.59 24.47 -10.26
C LYS A 383 8.31 24.39 -11.10
N ILE A 384 7.18 24.35 -10.43
CA ILE A 384 5.85 24.48 -10.99
C ILE A 384 5.63 25.95 -11.33
N THR A 385 5.26 26.24 -12.58
CA THR A 385 5.03 27.61 -13.07
C THR A 385 3.56 27.88 -13.35
N GLY A 386 2.73 26.84 -13.34
CA GLY A 386 1.28 26.91 -13.56
C GLY A 386 0.68 25.50 -13.58
N GLN A 387 -0.65 25.41 -13.72
CA GLN A 387 -1.35 24.13 -13.79
C GLN A 387 -0.82 23.28 -14.97
N GLY A 388 -0.29 22.10 -14.66
CA GLY A 388 0.31 21.20 -15.66
C GLY A 388 1.60 21.74 -16.30
N GLN A 389 2.19 22.81 -15.78
CA GLN A 389 3.38 23.45 -16.33
C GLN A 389 4.51 23.52 -15.31
N VAL A 390 5.72 23.25 -15.78
CA VAL A 390 6.96 23.35 -15.00
C VAL A 390 8.01 24.15 -15.79
N ALA A 391 9.02 24.63 -15.09
CA ALA A 391 10.18 25.28 -15.70
C ALA A 391 10.86 24.39 -16.76
N ASN A 392 11.50 25.01 -17.74
CA ASN A 392 12.17 24.30 -18.83
C ASN A 392 13.40 23.50 -18.38
N SER A 393 14.01 23.89 -17.26
CA SER A 393 15.14 23.23 -16.62
C SER A 393 14.90 23.03 -15.13
N GLY A 394 15.62 22.06 -14.55
CA GLY A 394 15.55 21.68 -13.15
C GLY A 394 16.92 21.45 -12.51
N SER A 395 16.90 21.08 -11.24
CA SER A 395 18.09 20.58 -10.54
C SER A 395 18.08 19.05 -10.51
N HIS A 396 19.27 18.46 -10.66
CA HIS A 396 19.46 17.03 -10.51
C HIS A 396 19.89 16.72 -9.09
N VAL A 397 19.31 15.67 -8.50
CA VAL A 397 19.61 15.22 -7.15
C VAL A 397 19.81 13.71 -7.14
N ASP A 398 20.96 13.24 -6.69
CA ASP A 398 21.26 11.81 -6.58
C ASP A 398 20.56 11.19 -5.36
N CYS A 399 19.80 10.13 -5.58
CA CYS A 399 19.05 9.41 -4.56
C CYS A 399 18.84 7.94 -4.95
N ASP A 400 18.79 7.05 -3.95
CA ASP A 400 18.39 5.65 -4.13
C ASP A 400 16.96 5.39 -3.64
N LEU A 401 16.31 6.37 -3.04
CA LEU A 401 14.89 6.31 -2.69
C LEU A 401 14.17 7.56 -3.20
N LEU A 402 13.06 7.37 -3.89
CA LEU A 402 12.13 8.44 -4.22
C LEU A 402 10.77 8.04 -3.67
N CYS A 403 10.31 8.72 -2.63
CA CYS A 403 8.99 8.45 -2.07
C CYS A 403 8.01 9.58 -2.33
N MET A 404 6.73 9.24 -2.50
CA MET A 404 5.72 10.21 -2.90
C MET A 404 4.42 10.08 -2.10
N SER A 405 3.75 11.21 -1.88
CA SER A 405 2.35 11.25 -1.44
C SER A 405 1.63 12.38 -2.15
N GLY A 406 0.73 12.03 -3.07
CA GLY A 406 0.04 12.99 -3.93
C GLY A 406 -1.32 13.46 -3.40
N GLY A 407 -1.88 12.76 -2.41
CA GLY A 407 -3.25 12.91 -1.96
C GLY A 407 -3.83 11.56 -1.55
N TYR A 408 -5.14 11.49 -1.34
CA TYR A 408 -5.80 10.30 -0.81
C TYR A 408 -6.89 9.77 -1.74
N MET A 409 -7.06 8.45 -1.79
CA MET A 409 -8.17 7.78 -2.44
C MET A 409 -8.95 6.98 -1.40
N PRO A 410 -10.12 7.47 -0.94
CA PRO A 410 -10.96 6.72 -0.02
C PRO A 410 -11.31 5.30 -0.51
N VAL A 411 -11.35 4.34 0.41
CA VAL A 411 -11.59 2.92 0.11
C VAL A 411 -13.10 2.65 0.02
N TYR A 412 -13.68 2.96 -1.14
CA TYR A 412 -15.13 2.93 -1.39
C TYR A 412 -15.69 1.62 -1.93
N GLN A 413 -14.88 0.59 -2.15
CA GLN A 413 -15.27 -0.64 -2.85
C GLN A 413 -16.51 -1.29 -2.21
N LEU A 414 -16.53 -1.46 -0.89
CA LEU A 414 -17.67 -2.03 -0.17
C LEU A 414 -18.90 -1.13 -0.20
N LEU A 415 -18.70 0.19 -0.11
CA LEU A 415 -19.79 1.16 -0.15
C LEU A 415 -20.48 1.18 -1.51
N CYS A 416 -19.70 1.08 -2.60
CA CYS A 416 -20.24 0.97 -3.95
C CYS A 416 -21.00 -0.36 -4.14
N GLN A 417 -20.52 -1.47 -3.58
CA GLN A 417 -21.26 -2.74 -3.58
C GLN A 417 -22.58 -2.65 -2.83
N ALA A 418 -22.62 -1.86 -1.75
CA ALA A 418 -23.83 -1.56 -0.99
C ALA A 418 -24.80 -0.60 -1.70
N GLY A 419 -24.44 -0.07 -2.89
CA GLY A 419 -25.26 0.85 -3.68
C GLY A 419 -24.91 2.33 -3.56
N GLY A 420 -23.82 2.67 -2.85
CA GLY A 420 -23.31 4.03 -2.74
C GLY A 420 -22.92 4.62 -4.10
N LYS A 421 -23.17 5.91 -4.27
CA LYS A 421 -22.92 6.65 -5.52
C LYS A 421 -21.72 7.57 -5.38
N LEU A 422 -20.78 7.43 -6.30
CA LEU A 422 -19.60 8.27 -6.38
C LEU A 422 -19.90 9.58 -7.10
N ALA A 423 -19.36 10.66 -6.56
CA ALA A 423 -19.18 11.94 -7.23
C ALA A 423 -17.69 12.33 -7.15
N TYR A 424 -17.25 13.24 -8.01
CA TYR A 424 -15.89 13.78 -7.97
C TYR A 424 -15.97 15.28 -7.70
N ASP A 425 -15.17 15.75 -6.74
CA ASP A 425 -15.02 17.16 -6.42
C ASP A 425 -13.72 17.68 -7.07
N ASP A 426 -13.87 18.48 -8.13
CA ASP A 426 -12.72 19.06 -8.85
C ASP A 426 -11.90 20.04 -8.00
N GLN A 427 -12.49 20.68 -6.98
CA GLN A 427 -11.77 21.61 -6.11
C GLN A 427 -10.91 20.89 -5.09
N GLN A 428 -11.44 19.81 -4.51
CA GLN A 428 -10.72 18.97 -3.55
C GLN A 428 -9.81 17.95 -4.25
N ALA A 429 -10.05 17.69 -5.54
CA ALA A 429 -9.44 16.63 -6.32
C ALA A 429 -9.65 15.24 -5.69
N GLU A 430 -10.83 15.03 -5.11
CA GLU A 430 -11.18 13.84 -4.34
C GLU A 430 -12.55 13.28 -4.76
N PHE A 431 -12.72 11.97 -4.58
CA PHE A 431 -14.03 11.34 -4.74
C PHE A 431 -14.83 11.48 -3.46
N ALA A 432 -16.10 11.85 -3.60
CA ALA A 432 -17.10 11.83 -2.54
C ALA A 432 -18.08 10.68 -2.77
N ILE A 433 -18.66 10.16 -1.70
CA ILE A 433 -19.70 9.14 -1.75
C ILE A 433 -21.00 9.65 -1.15
N SER A 434 -22.12 9.24 -1.75
CA SER A 434 -23.46 9.62 -1.32
C SER A 434 -24.43 8.44 -1.46
N SER A 435 -25.68 8.64 -1.06
CA SER A 435 -26.75 7.66 -1.23
C SER A 435 -26.46 6.31 -0.56
N LEU A 436 -25.81 6.34 0.60
CA LEU A 436 -25.60 5.14 1.41
C LEU A 436 -26.95 4.63 1.96
N PRO A 437 -27.16 3.31 2.04
CA PRO A 437 -28.30 2.72 2.74
C PRO A 437 -28.43 3.22 4.18
N GLN A 438 -29.66 3.29 4.69
CA GLN A 438 -29.96 3.83 6.03
C GLN A 438 -29.14 3.20 7.17
N ASN A 439 -28.88 1.89 7.08
CA ASN A 439 -28.17 1.14 8.12
C ASN A 439 -26.65 1.00 7.84
N LEU A 440 -26.11 1.79 6.92
CA LEU A 440 -24.68 1.85 6.59
C LEU A 440 -24.16 3.26 6.80
N SER A 441 -23.13 3.40 7.63
CA SER A 441 -22.42 4.65 7.89
C SER A 441 -20.93 4.51 7.58
N ILE A 442 -20.23 5.64 7.50
CA ILE A 442 -18.79 5.72 7.25
C ILE A 442 -18.13 6.61 8.29
N ALA A 443 -16.88 6.33 8.65
CA ALA A 443 -16.11 7.20 9.53
C ALA A 443 -14.59 7.15 9.26
N GLY A 444 -13.93 8.28 9.48
CA GLY A 444 -12.49 8.45 9.33
C GLY A 444 -12.08 8.87 7.92
N SER A 445 -10.92 8.43 7.45
CA SER A 445 -10.40 8.92 6.17
C SER A 445 -11.17 8.45 4.95
N VAL A 446 -11.95 7.36 5.07
CA VAL A 446 -12.94 6.99 4.05
C VAL A 446 -14.03 8.07 3.90
N ASN A 447 -14.24 8.90 4.92
CA ASN A 447 -15.16 10.05 4.92
C ASN A 447 -14.44 11.39 4.66
N GLY A 448 -13.20 11.36 4.14
CA GLY A 448 -12.42 12.57 3.79
C GLY A 448 -11.66 13.24 4.95
N TYR A 449 -11.66 12.66 6.15
CA TYR A 449 -10.89 13.20 7.27
C TYR A 449 -9.49 12.59 7.35
N HIS A 450 -8.45 13.43 7.29
CA HIS A 450 -7.05 12.97 7.29
C HIS A 450 -6.28 13.36 8.55
N ALA A 451 -6.59 14.52 9.15
CA ALA A 451 -6.03 14.90 10.44
C ALA A 451 -6.55 13.96 11.54
N LEU A 452 -5.64 13.42 12.35
CA LEU A 452 -5.97 12.38 13.33
C LEU A 452 -7.09 12.78 14.30
N ASP A 453 -7.09 14.03 14.79
CA ASP A 453 -8.14 14.55 15.67
C ASP A 453 -9.52 14.53 15.01
N ASN A 454 -9.59 14.92 13.74
CA ASN A 454 -10.85 14.92 12.98
C ASN A 454 -11.32 13.49 12.71
N VAL A 455 -10.40 12.56 12.46
CA VAL A 455 -10.70 11.12 12.29
C VAL A 455 -11.32 10.53 13.55
N LEU A 456 -10.78 10.87 14.72
CA LEU A 456 -11.31 10.40 16.01
C LEU A 456 -12.66 11.05 16.32
N ALA A 457 -12.81 12.35 16.06
CA ALA A 457 -14.06 13.07 16.28
C ALA A 457 -15.20 12.54 15.40
N ASP A 458 -14.94 12.30 14.12
CA ASP A 458 -15.91 11.73 13.17
C ASP A 458 -16.38 10.34 13.62
N ALA A 459 -15.47 9.53 14.15
CA ALA A 459 -15.77 8.19 14.67
C ALA A 459 -16.44 8.17 16.06
N ALA A 460 -16.41 9.28 16.80
CA ALA A 460 -16.96 9.36 18.16
C ALA A 460 -18.47 9.65 18.18
N MET A 461 -19.07 10.08 17.07
CA MET A 461 -20.50 10.36 16.97
C MET A 461 -21.31 9.07 17.20
N PRO A 462 -22.34 9.08 18.08
CA PRO A 462 -23.20 7.92 18.25
C PRO A 462 -23.92 7.66 16.91
N PRO A 463 -23.81 6.46 16.33
CA PRO A 463 -24.69 6.05 15.25
C PRO A 463 -26.16 6.32 15.64
N PRO A 464 -27.03 6.71 14.67
CA PRO A 464 -28.40 7.12 14.94
C PRO A 464 -29.10 6.11 15.84
N ALA A 465 -29.90 6.63 16.79
CA ALA A 465 -30.46 5.88 17.92
C ALA A 465 -30.89 4.47 17.52
N TRP A 466 -30.21 3.49 18.11
CA TRP A 466 -30.46 2.06 17.99
C TRP A 466 -31.74 1.69 18.75
N SER A 467 -32.89 2.18 18.28
CA SER A 467 -34.21 1.92 18.86
C SER A 467 -35.06 1.02 17.99
#